data_AF-A0A0C2WSN6-F1
#
_entry.id   AF-A0A0C2WSN6-F1
#
_cell.length_a   1.000
_cell.length_b   1.000
_cell.length_c   1.000
_cell.angle_alpha   90.00
_cell.angle_beta   90.00
_cell.angle_gamma   90.00
#
_symmetry.space_group_name_H-M   'P 1'
#
loop_
_entity.id
_entity.type
_entity.pdbx_description
1 polymer ?
#
loop_
_entity_poly.entity_id
_entity_poly.type
_entity_poly.pdbx_seq_one_letter_code
_entity_poly.pdbx_strand_id
1 'polypeptide(L)'
;MTSFIRCVAEKLGFILCLGSAYWSISHVIDMDGDHVIGSQCLWPPLNNCFGESTKGSGGAVVRRRAPNMSLWPDVVPMTSLIIPSGTLLWSYFVQRACTTLHPITLFERCFKDWFQYLQKKVKRMAVYIINTFREDKLGIKSRLFIVFPSMIKFTLTSFDLELWKEAVNVWPATLGFHYEQTVLLRSLQVFGFEKVRFSFERILDIAPFDGLYTFLREIPFNLAIDDDVDAINLWCDKRLRLGLRRFGVDSHVNVPHLIDMAHDHGIHYLLEIRRSEHSDVPLLFAGQLIRTLQRRKSDILASKANVHFDTVRATAILEGQGCKLSVLSSKHAIDILVDRWLNEAIGDLLARLRKKTGCLDHYVGETESSDCLLWVETHKHLIADCFGSIKLCIIAGHVERCGTILDAIEGLDGQPTKLSIVFFFHLGPVLQAMHTDISSPPFAPFLRRLIERCVRCFLGTRTRNPQEMFLRQQINKRSLCACKTCTEVKEFLHQLYVPQRCFSGSEAVLRHIKCNTVTIHKLANIKLVDRPRIALQIIKNQNIFAMQRWENRVKGLQEILCCIGPEHIIERAMGDRYADLKVAMEGKGEYRDSL
;
A
#
# COMPACT_ATOMS: atom_id res chain seq x y z
N MET A 1 -29.21 -25.99 7.94
CA MET A 1 -29.07 -24.89 6.96
C MET A 1 -30.05 -25.02 5.80
N THR A 2 -30.05 -26.14 5.07
CA THR A 2 -31.06 -26.46 4.03
C THR A 2 -32.51 -26.27 4.50
N SER A 3 -32.87 -26.70 5.72
CA SER A 3 -34.21 -26.48 6.29
C SER A 3 -34.55 -25.02 6.58
N PHE A 4 -33.54 -24.14 6.78
CA PHE A 4 -33.74 -22.70 6.92
C PHE A 4 -33.89 -22.04 5.55
N ILE A 5 -33.00 -22.34 4.60
CA ILE A 5 -33.08 -21.87 3.21
C ILE A 5 -34.45 -22.22 2.61
N ARG A 6 -34.88 -23.47 2.78
CA ARG A 6 -36.22 -23.93 2.36
C ARG A 6 -37.35 -23.18 3.06
N CYS A 7 -37.31 -23.02 4.39
CA CYS A 7 -38.35 -22.30 5.13
C CYS A 7 -38.40 -20.79 4.81
N VAL A 8 -37.27 -20.19 4.43
CA VAL A 8 -37.20 -18.80 3.95
C VAL A 8 -37.74 -18.67 2.52
N ALA A 9 -37.42 -19.62 1.61
CA ALA A 9 -37.98 -19.66 0.27
C ALA A 9 -39.51 -19.89 0.28
N GLU A 10 -39.98 -20.84 1.10
CA GLU A 10 -41.42 -21.08 1.36
C GLU A 10 -42.12 -19.81 1.91
N LYS A 11 -41.41 -18.93 2.64
CA LYS A 11 -41.92 -17.63 3.11
C LYS A 11 -41.83 -16.48 2.10
N LEU A 12 -41.11 -16.65 0.99
CA LEU A 12 -40.91 -15.65 -0.06
C LEU A 12 -41.66 -15.99 -1.36
N GLY A 13 -42.45 -17.06 -1.38
CA GLY A 13 -43.24 -17.47 -2.55
C GLY A 13 -42.49 -18.41 -3.52
N PHE A 14 -41.39 -19.04 -3.10
CA PHE A 14 -40.57 -19.88 -3.99
C PHE A 14 -40.51 -21.34 -3.54
N ILE A 15 -40.54 -22.25 -4.52
CA ILE A 15 -40.26 -23.67 -4.32
C ILE A 15 -38.80 -23.94 -4.70
N LEU A 16 -38.02 -24.45 -3.74
CA LEU A 16 -36.64 -24.88 -3.94
C LEU A 16 -36.55 -26.40 -4.14
N CYS A 17 -36.20 -26.80 -5.35
CA CYS A 17 -35.83 -28.17 -5.67
C CYS A 17 -34.34 -28.40 -5.36
N LEU A 18 -34.05 -29.39 -4.50
CA LEU A 18 -32.69 -29.82 -4.18
C LEU A 18 -32.41 -31.17 -4.83
N GLY A 19 -31.33 -31.26 -5.60
CA GLY A 19 -30.88 -32.51 -6.22
C GLY A 19 -30.34 -33.50 -5.19
N SER A 20 -30.60 -34.80 -5.39
CA SER A 20 -30.16 -35.86 -4.46
C SER A 20 -28.64 -36.12 -4.48
N ALA A 21 -27.91 -35.58 -5.46
CA ALA A 21 -26.45 -35.67 -5.56
C ALA A 21 -25.81 -34.30 -5.35
N TYR A 22 -24.86 -34.22 -4.39
CA TYR A 22 -23.93 -33.10 -4.19
C TYR A 22 -24.50 -31.70 -3.88
N TRP A 23 -25.67 -31.63 -3.22
CA TRP A 23 -26.09 -30.45 -2.43
C TRP A 23 -26.23 -29.13 -3.22
N SER A 24 -26.41 -29.19 -4.55
CA SER A 24 -26.72 -28.04 -5.39
C SER A 24 -28.22 -27.74 -5.41
N ILE A 25 -28.56 -26.45 -5.54
CA ILE A 25 -29.91 -26.01 -5.90
C ILE A 25 -30.05 -26.26 -7.39
N SER A 26 -30.98 -27.13 -7.80
CA SER A 26 -31.17 -27.41 -9.22
C SER A 26 -32.00 -26.31 -9.89
N HIS A 27 -33.17 -25.99 -9.33
CA HIS A 27 -34.15 -25.07 -9.90
C HIS A 27 -34.77 -24.18 -8.82
N VAL A 28 -35.09 -22.93 -9.19
CA VAL A 28 -35.98 -22.03 -8.45
C VAL A 28 -37.24 -21.85 -9.30
N ILE A 29 -38.40 -22.14 -8.71
CA ILE A 29 -39.70 -22.11 -9.38
C ILE A 29 -40.63 -21.20 -8.57
N ASP A 30 -41.38 -20.36 -9.27
CA ASP A 30 -42.47 -19.54 -8.71
C ASP A 30 -43.64 -20.43 -8.24
N MET A 31 -44.43 -20.00 -7.26
CA MET A 31 -45.52 -20.80 -6.71
C MET A 31 -46.69 -21.03 -7.68
N ASP A 32 -46.84 -20.19 -8.71
CA ASP A 32 -47.81 -20.40 -9.79
C ASP A 32 -47.36 -21.46 -10.81
N GLY A 33 -46.11 -21.93 -10.73
CA GLY A 33 -45.60 -23.09 -11.49
C GLY A 33 -45.22 -22.84 -12.96
N ASP A 34 -45.64 -21.72 -13.55
CA ASP A 34 -45.54 -21.49 -15.00
C ASP A 34 -44.15 -21.06 -15.52
N HIS A 35 -43.26 -20.54 -14.67
CA HIS A 35 -41.96 -19.99 -15.10
C HIS A 35 -40.76 -20.49 -14.29
N VAL A 36 -39.73 -20.97 -15.00
CA VAL A 36 -38.40 -21.30 -14.45
C VAL A 36 -37.49 -20.09 -14.58
N ILE A 37 -37.13 -19.47 -13.47
CA ILE A 37 -36.41 -18.18 -13.47
C ILE A 37 -34.90 -18.35 -13.75
N GLY A 38 -34.38 -19.58 -13.70
CA GLY A 38 -33.06 -19.93 -14.24
C GLY A 38 -32.45 -21.19 -13.63
N SER A 39 -31.40 -21.70 -14.28
CA SER A 39 -30.50 -22.71 -13.74
C SER A 39 -29.05 -22.22 -13.82
N GLN A 40 -28.28 -22.41 -12.75
CA GLN A 40 -26.84 -22.15 -12.74
C GLN A 40 -26.10 -23.28 -12.03
N CYS A 41 -25.19 -23.94 -12.74
CA CYS A 41 -24.23 -24.84 -12.14
C CYS A 41 -23.10 -24.04 -11.48
N LEU A 42 -23.02 -24.08 -10.15
CA LEU A 42 -21.99 -23.41 -9.36
C LEU A 42 -20.72 -24.28 -9.20
N TRP A 43 -19.93 -24.45 -10.26
CA TRP A 43 -18.51 -24.83 -10.17
C TRP A 43 -17.69 -24.13 -11.27
N PRO A 44 -16.47 -23.65 -10.99
CA PRO A 44 -15.64 -22.94 -11.95
C PRO A 44 -14.92 -23.89 -12.93
N PRO A 45 -14.64 -23.46 -14.17
CA PRO A 45 -13.66 -24.13 -15.01
C PRO A 45 -12.24 -23.89 -14.46
N LEU A 46 -11.43 -24.95 -14.41
CA LEU A 46 -10.01 -24.86 -14.11
C LEU A 46 -9.22 -24.51 -15.37
N ASN A 47 -8.48 -23.39 -15.30
CA ASN A 47 -7.39 -22.98 -16.21
C ASN A 47 -7.82 -22.58 -17.65
N ASN A 48 -7.12 -21.69 -18.38
CA ASN A 48 -5.73 -21.23 -18.21
C ASN A 48 -5.48 -19.79 -18.75
N CYS A 49 -4.24 -19.33 -18.55
CA CYS A 49 -3.66 -18.07 -18.99
C CYS A 49 -3.67 -17.78 -20.52
N PHE A 50 -3.64 -16.48 -20.86
CA PHE A 50 -3.06 -15.81 -22.06
C PHE A 50 -3.51 -16.20 -23.49
N GLY A 51 -3.66 -15.18 -24.36
CA GLY A 51 -3.59 -15.31 -25.83
C GLY A 51 -2.15 -15.54 -26.31
N GLU A 52 -1.85 -15.74 -27.60
CA GLU A 52 -2.52 -15.24 -28.81
C GLU A 52 -2.42 -16.20 -30.03
N SER A 53 -3.29 -15.99 -31.04
CA SER A 53 -3.03 -16.07 -32.51
C SER A 53 -2.22 -17.26 -33.09
N THR A 54 -2.79 -18.15 -33.92
CA THR A 54 -3.03 -17.88 -35.35
C THR A 54 -3.76 -19.03 -36.08
N LYS A 55 -4.52 -18.69 -37.15
CA LYS A 55 -4.86 -19.42 -38.40
C LYS A 55 -5.01 -20.97 -38.42
N GLY A 56 -6.11 -21.45 -39.04
CA GLY A 56 -6.03 -22.63 -39.94
C GLY A 56 -7.22 -23.61 -39.96
N SER A 57 -8.09 -23.47 -40.95
CA SER A 57 -8.84 -24.54 -41.68
C SER A 57 -9.18 -25.91 -41.03
N GLY A 58 -10.47 -26.25 -41.06
CA GLY A 58 -10.91 -27.48 -41.76
C GLY A 58 -11.40 -28.70 -40.94
N GLY A 59 -12.72 -28.95 -41.01
CA GLY A 59 -13.24 -30.26 -41.43
C GLY A 59 -13.66 -31.33 -40.40
N ALA A 60 -14.70 -32.06 -40.82
CA ALA A 60 -15.10 -33.43 -40.45
C ALA A 60 -15.95 -33.70 -39.17
N VAL A 61 -16.96 -34.55 -39.40
CA VAL A 61 -17.96 -35.06 -38.46
C VAL A 61 -17.61 -36.51 -38.09
N VAL A 62 -17.67 -36.90 -36.81
CA VAL A 62 -17.70 -38.32 -36.39
C VAL A 62 -18.63 -38.56 -35.19
N ARG A 63 -19.55 -39.53 -35.32
CA ARG A 63 -20.37 -40.11 -34.23
C ARG A 63 -19.64 -41.29 -33.57
N ARG A 64 -19.68 -41.43 -32.24
CA ARG A 64 -19.71 -42.71 -31.48
C ARG A 64 -20.51 -42.47 -30.17
N ARG A 65 -21.66 -43.14 -29.93
CA ARG A 65 -21.86 -44.50 -29.36
C ARG A 65 -21.22 -44.69 -27.97
N ALA A 66 -22.08 -44.83 -26.95
CA ALA A 66 -21.77 -45.34 -25.62
C ALA A 66 -22.06 -46.86 -25.52
N PRO A 67 -21.43 -47.60 -24.58
CA PRO A 67 -21.81 -48.96 -24.21
C PRO A 67 -22.58 -49.05 -22.87
N ASN A 68 -23.36 -50.13 -22.72
CA ASN A 68 -24.07 -50.54 -21.50
C ASN A 68 -23.23 -51.51 -20.63
N MET A 69 -23.81 -51.93 -19.48
CA MET A 69 -23.44 -53.00 -18.50
C MET A 69 -22.93 -52.46 -17.16
N SER A 70 -23.27 -53.02 -15.98
CA SER A 70 -24.21 -54.11 -15.63
C SER A 70 -24.56 -54.14 -14.11
N LEU A 71 -25.51 -55.00 -13.72
CA LEU A 71 -25.91 -55.42 -12.35
C LEU A 71 -24.74 -56.15 -11.61
N TRP A 72 -24.69 -56.47 -10.30
CA TRP A 72 -25.52 -56.38 -9.05
C TRP A 72 -24.62 -56.82 -7.83
N PRO A 73 -25.06 -57.18 -6.58
CA PRO A 73 -26.32 -57.03 -5.82
C PRO A 73 -26.18 -56.56 -4.32
N ASP A 74 -27.31 -56.53 -3.59
CA ASP A 74 -27.57 -56.76 -2.14
C ASP A 74 -26.81 -56.06 -0.98
N VAL A 75 -27.57 -55.36 -0.09
CA VAL A 75 -27.69 -55.63 1.37
C VAL A 75 -29.06 -55.17 1.94
N VAL A 76 -29.69 -56.10 2.68
CA VAL A 76 -30.76 -56.09 3.72
C VAL A 76 -31.16 -54.74 4.41
N PRO A 77 -32.44 -54.54 4.83
CA PRO A 77 -32.99 -53.22 5.18
C PRO A 77 -32.96 -52.86 6.69
N MET A 78 -33.09 -51.56 7.02
CA MET A 78 -33.52 -51.15 8.36
C MET A 78 -34.33 -49.84 8.41
N THR A 79 -35.44 -49.92 9.16
CA THR A 79 -36.13 -48.85 9.92
C THR A 79 -36.48 -47.53 9.23
N SER A 80 -37.79 -47.40 8.98
CA SER A 80 -38.55 -46.15 8.89
C SER A 80 -38.17 -45.09 9.93
N LEU A 81 -37.75 -43.91 9.47
CA LEU A 81 -37.73 -42.69 10.26
C LEU A 81 -38.84 -41.74 9.80
N ILE A 82 -39.99 -41.79 10.48
CA ILE A 82 -41.11 -40.88 10.22
C ILE A 82 -40.72 -39.48 10.75
N ILE A 83 -40.54 -38.51 9.85
CA ILE A 83 -40.48 -37.09 10.18
C ILE A 83 -41.65 -36.40 9.45
N PRO A 84 -42.58 -35.75 10.15
CA PRO A 84 -43.84 -35.31 9.56
C PRO A 84 -43.66 -34.13 8.61
N SER A 85 -44.20 -34.27 7.40
CA SER A 85 -44.25 -33.21 6.39
C SER A 85 -45.34 -32.18 6.72
N GLY A 86 -45.02 -30.88 6.61
CA GLY A 86 -45.97 -29.79 6.83
C GLY A 86 -47.18 -29.83 5.87
N THR A 87 -47.03 -30.48 4.73
CA THR A 87 -48.08 -30.72 3.72
C THR A 87 -49.27 -31.50 4.27
N LEU A 88 -49.04 -32.47 5.18
CA LEU A 88 -50.12 -33.26 5.79
C LEU A 88 -50.95 -32.45 6.81
N LEU A 89 -50.35 -31.45 7.44
CA LEU A 89 -51.08 -30.52 8.32
C LEU A 89 -51.95 -29.56 7.51
N TRP A 90 -51.46 -29.10 6.36
CA TRP A 90 -52.23 -28.21 5.48
C TRP A 90 -53.44 -28.92 4.86
N SER A 91 -53.27 -30.14 4.33
CA SER A 91 -54.40 -30.92 3.81
C SER A 91 -55.45 -31.23 4.88
N TYR A 92 -55.01 -31.59 6.10
CA TYR A 92 -55.92 -31.86 7.22
C TYR A 92 -56.71 -30.61 7.67
N PHE A 93 -56.11 -29.42 7.63
CA PHE A 93 -56.83 -28.18 7.94
C PHE A 93 -57.82 -27.77 6.85
N VAL A 94 -57.44 -27.84 5.56
CA VAL A 94 -58.34 -27.55 4.43
C VAL A 94 -59.55 -28.51 4.45
N GLN A 95 -59.30 -29.81 4.64
CA GLN A 95 -60.35 -30.83 4.66
C GLN A 95 -61.32 -30.69 5.85
N ARG A 96 -60.90 -30.04 6.94
CA ARG A 96 -61.74 -29.77 8.13
C ARG A 96 -62.47 -28.41 8.07
N ALA A 97 -61.95 -27.45 7.31
CA ALA A 97 -62.64 -26.18 7.06
C ALA A 97 -63.87 -26.36 6.14
N CYS A 98 -63.80 -27.24 5.15
CA CYS A 98 -64.88 -27.46 4.17
C CYS A 98 -66.17 -28.11 4.72
N THR A 99 -66.22 -28.54 5.98
CA THR A 99 -67.36 -29.30 6.55
C THR A 99 -68.13 -28.57 7.65
N THR A 100 -67.86 -27.28 7.90
CA THR A 100 -68.57 -26.50 8.93
C THR A 100 -69.05 -25.14 8.41
N LEU A 101 -70.24 -24.70 8.85
CA LEU A 101 -71.00 -23.57 8.30
C LEU A 101 -70.46 -22.17 8.61
N HIS A 102 -69.27 -22.07 9.21
CA HIS A 102 -68.48 -20.82 9.31
C HIS A 102 -67.01 -21.10 8.93
N PRO A 103 -66.73 -21.40 7.64
CA PRO A 103 -65.41 -21.85 7.21
C PRO A 103 -64.34 -20.75 7.34
N ILE A 104 -64.72 -19.48 7.17
CA ILE A 104 -63.79 -18.32 7.20
C ILE A 104 -63.18 -18.16 8.60
N THR A 105 -64.00 -18.11 9.66
CA THR A 105 -63.51 -17.87 11.03
C THR A 105 -62.71 -19.05 11.58
N LEU A 106 -63.04 -20.28 11.17
CA LEU A 106 -62.24 -21.46 11.49
C LEU A 106 -60.89 -21.43 10.77
N PHE A 107 -60.89 -21.12 9.47
CA PHE A 107 -59.66 -21.00 8.66
C PHE A 107 -58.74 -19.90 9.20
N GLU A 108 -59.25 -18.70 9.45
CA GLU A 108 -58.48 -17.58 10.02
C GLU A 108 -57.82 -17.97 11.36
N ARG A 109 -58.56 -18.65 12.24
CA ARG A 109 -58.03 -19.11 13.53
C ARG A 109 -56.94 -20.16 13.35
N CYS A 110 -57.19 -21.20 12.56
CA CYS A 110 -56.22 -22.27 12.32
C CYS A 110 -54.97 -21.77 11.58
N PHE A 111 -55.12 -20.84 10.64
CA PHE A 111 -54.02 -20.18 9.95
C PHE A 111 -53.19 -19.33 10.91
N LYS A 112 -53.84 -18.55 11.79
CA LYS A 112 -53.17 -17.74 12.82
C LYS A 112 -52.39 -18.61 13.81
N ASP A 113 -52.98 -19.69 14.31
CA ASP A 113 -52.33 -20.64 15.24
C ASP A 113 -51.12 -21.34 14.58
N TRP A 114 -51.26 -21.79 13.33
CA TRP A 114 -50.17 -22.39 12.54
C TRP A 114 -49.04 -21.40 12.22
N PHE A 115 -49.39 -20.17 11.86
CA PHE A 115 -48.43 -19.10 11.58
C PHE A 115 -47.65 -18.71 12.84
N GLN A 116 -48.32 -18.59 14.00
CA GLN A 116 -47.66 -18.38 15.29
C GLN A 116 -46.73 -19.54 15.68
N TYR A 117 -47.14 -20.80 15.45
CA TYR A 117 -46.28 -21.96 15.65
C TYR A 117 -45.01 -21.89 14.78
N LEU A 118 -45.15 -21.55 13.50
CA LEU A 118 -44.02 -21.37 12.59
C LEU A 118 -43.11 -20.21 13.01
N GLN A 119 -43.66 -19.03 13.34
CA GLN A 119 -42.87 -17.90 13.86
C GLN A 119 -42.07 -18.31 15.10
N LYS A 120 -42.69 -19.01 16.06
CA LYS A 120 -42.03 -19.52 17.28
C LYS A 120 -40.91 -20.51 16.96
N LYS A 121 -41.09 -21.37 15.95
CA LYS A 121 -40.07 -22.35 15.51
C LYS A 121 -38.89 -21.66 14.80
N VAL A 122 -39.15 -20.69 13.92
CA VAL A 122 -38.11 -19.90 13.26
C VAL A 122 -37.34 -19.03 14.26
N LYS A 123 -38.03 -18.36 15.20
CA LYS A 123 -37.39 -17.59 16.29
C LYS A 123 -36.45 -18.46 17.13
N ARG A 124 -36.89 -19.65 17.56
CA ARG A 124 -36.03 -20.61 18.29
C ARG A 124 -34.80 -21.01 17.48
N MET A 125 -34.95 -21.25 16.17
CA MET A 125 -33.83 -21.61 15.30
C MET A 125 -32.87 -20.43 15.09
N ALA A 126 -33.37 -19.20 14.94
CA ALA A 126 -32.54 -17.99 14.85
C ALA A 126 -31.74 -17.76 16.15
N VAL A 127 -32.36 -17.89 17.33
CA VAL A 127 -31.66 -17.81 18.63
C VAL A 127 -30.59 -18.90 18.77
N TYR A 128 -30.88 -20.13 18.35
CA TYR A 128 -29.89 -21.22 18.35
C TYR A 128 -28.70 -20.91 17.43
N ILE A 129 -28.96 -20.37 16.23
CA ILE A 129 -27.94 -19.92 15.28
C ILE A 129 -27.08 -18.79 15.88
N ILE A 130 -27.70 -17.76 16.48
CA ILE A 130 -27.03 -16.65 17.17
C ILE A 130 -26.12 -17.15 18.30
N ASN A 131 -26.62 -18.06 19.14
CA ASN A 131 -25.84 -18.64 20.23
C ASN A 131 -24.67 -19.49 19.70
N THR A 132 -24.89 -20.26 18.64
CA THR A 132 -23.82 -21.05 17.98
C THR A 132 -22.73 -20.14 17.41
N PHE A 133 -23.09 -18.97 16.88
CA PHE A 133 -22.14 -17.97 16.40
C PHE A 133 -21.38 -17.27 17.53
N ARG A 134 -22.05 -16.96 18.65
CA ARG A 134 -21.44 -16.33 19.84
C ARG A 134 -20.30 -17.15 20.43
N GLU A 135 -20.35 -18.48 20.31
CA GLU A 135 -19.35 -19.38 20.86
C GLU A 135 -18.17 -19.69 19.91
N ASP A 136 -18.23 -19.28 18.63
CA ASP A 136 -17.23 -19.52 17.55
C ASP A 136 -16.78 -20.99 17.37
N LYS A 137 -17.48 -21.96 17.98
CA LYS A 137 -17.07 -23.38 18.13
C LYS A 137 -16.87 -24.17 16.83
N LEU A 138 -17.21 -23.61 15.67
CA LEU A 138 -17.30 -24.35 14.41
C LEU A 138 -16.45 -23.76 13.27
N GLY A 139 -15.79 -22.61 13.46
CA GLY A 139 -14.99 -21.98 12.39
C GLY A 139 -15.77 -21.56 11.13
N ILE A 140 -17.10 -21.45 11.22
CA ILE A 140 -18.03 -21.25 10.09
C ILE A 140 -17.98 -19.82 9.50
N LYS A 141 -16.98 -19.00 9.84
CA LYS A 141 -16.87 -17.56 9.51
C LYS A 141 -17.12 -17.23 8.03
N SER A 142 -16.72 -18.09 7.10
CA SER A 142 -16.94 -17.91 5.66
C SER A 142 -18.39 -18.10 5.18
N ARG A 143 -19.27 -18.81 5.92
CA ARG A 143 -20.68 -18.99 5.55
C ARG A 143 -21.62 -17.97 6.19
N LEU A 144 -21.09 -17.07 7.04
CA LEU A 144 -21.87 -16.08 7.77
C LEU A 144 -22.52 -15.05 6.84
N PHE A 145 -21.82 -14.66 5.76
CA PHE A 145 -22.25 -13.69 4.75
C PHE A 145 -23.64 -13.93 4.13
N ILE A 146 -24.15 -15.17 4.15
CA ILE A 146 -25.46 -15.53 3.54
C ILE A 146 -26.59 -15.58 4.59
N VAL A 147 -26.25 -16.02 5.81
CA VAL A 147 -27.25 -16.30 6.86
C VAL A 147 -27.62 -15.05 7.64
N PHE A 148 -26.65 -14.17 7.93
CA PHE A 148 -26.88 -12.91 8.63
C PHE A 148 -27.88 -11.96 7.94
N PRO A 149 -27.75 -11.62 6.65
CA PRO A 149 -28.71 -10.75 5.97
C PRO A 149 -30.13 -11.31 6.00
N SER A 150 -30.24 -12.62 5.78
CA SER A 150 -31.51 -13.35 5.83
C SER A 150 -32.15 -13.28 7.23
N MET A 151 -31.33 -13.35 8.28
CA MET A 151 -31.78 -13.28 9.68
C MET A 151 -32.21 -11.86 10.06
N ILE A 152 -31.44 -10.82 9.72
CA ILE A 152 -31.83 -9.43 10.00
C ILE A 152 -33.07 -9.04 9.19
N LYS A 153 -33.15 -9.43 7.90
CA LYS A 153 -34.36 -9.23 7.09
C LYS A 153 -35.57 -9.95 7.70
N PHE A 154 -35.40 -11.16 8.23
CA PHE A 154 -36.47 -11.86 8.94
C PHE A 154 -36.94 -11.08 10.18
N THR A 155 -36.04 -10.63 11.05
CA THR A 155 -36.42 -9.92 12.29
C THR A 155 -37.13 -8.60 12.02
N LEU A 156 -36.76 -7.89 10.95
CA LEU A 156 -37.47 -6.72 10.44
C LEU A 156 -38.90 -7.08 9.99
N THR A 157 -39.06 -8.12 9.17
CA THR A 157 -40.40 -8.54 8.70
C THR A 157 -41.28 -9.13 9.80
N SER A 158 -40.70 -9.61 10.90
CA SER A 158 -41.44 -10.10 12.07
C SER A 158 -41.59 -9.05 13.18
N PHE A 159 -41.10 -7.82 12.99
CA PHE A 159 -41.09 -6.74 13.98
C PHE A 159 -40.49 -7.17 15.34
N ASP A 160 -39.48 -8.05 15.34
CA ASP A 160 -38.91 -8.67 16.53
C ASP A 160 -37.60 -7.97 16.95
N LEU A 161 -37.74 -6.84 17.65
CA LEU A 161 -36.62 -5.98 18.06
C LEU A 161 -35.56 -6.74 18.87
N GLU A 162 -35.94 -7.58 19.82
CA GLU A 162 -34.98 -8.29 20.66
C GLU A 162 -34.21 -9.35 19.86
N LEU A 163 -34.87 -10.04 18.93
CA LEU A 163 -34.16 -10.93 18.01
C LEU A 163 -33.26 -10.16 17.02
N TRP A 164 -33.66 -8.95 16.61
CA TRP A 164 -32.84 -8.05 15.78
C TRP A 164 -31.58 -7.59 16.55
N LYS A 165 -31.72 -7.15 17.80
CA LYS A 165 -30.59 -6.78 18.67
C LYS A 165 -29.64 -7.96 18.86
N GLU A 166 -30.17 -9.14 19.18
CA GLU A 166 -29.35 -10.35 19.36
C GLU A 166 -28.62 -10.76 18.07
N ALA A 167 -29.27 -10.64 16.91
CA ALA A 167 -28.64 -10.87 15.61
C ALA A 167 -27.50 -9.88 15.32
N VAL A 168 -27.74 -8.58 15.54
CA VAL A 168 -26.72 -7.53 15.36
C VAL A 168 -25.58 -7.64 16.39
N ASN A 169 -25.88 -8.04 17.63
CA ASN A 169 -24.89 -8.18 18.70
C ASN A 169 -23.86 -9.28 18.45
N VAL A 170 -24.13 -10.23 17.54
CA VAL A 170 -23.19 -11.26 17.07
C VAL A 170 -22.69 -11.02 15.64
N TRP A 171 -22.92 -9.82 15.09
CA TRP A 171 -22.43 -9.42 13.77
C TRP A 171 -20.89 -9.44 13.72
N PRO A 172 -20.26 -10.26 12.84
CA PRO A 172 -18.82 -10.28 12.69
C PRO A 172 -18.31 -8.98 12.05
N ALA A 173 -17.27 -8.37 12.65
CA ALA A 173 -16.54 -7.23 12.05
C ALA A 173 -16.09 -7.50 10.60
N THR A 174 -15.82 -8.77 10.27
CA THR A 174 -15.34 -9.23 8.97
C THR A 174 -16.39 -9.30 7.87
N LEU A 175 -17.69 -9.11 8.14
CA LEU A 175 -18.72 -9.21 7.10
C LEU A 175 -18.68 -8.07 6.06
N GLY A 176 -18.01 -6.97 6.37
CA GLY A 176 -17.95 -5.78 5.52
C GLY A 176 -19.26 -4.99 5.59
N PHE A 177 -19.17 -3.69 5.89
CA PHE A 177 -20.35 -2.86 6.13
C PHE A 177 -21.23 -2.67 4.88
N HIS A 178 -20.62 -2.74 3.68
CA HIS A 178 -21.21 -2.35 2.40
C HIS A 178 -22.39 -3.19 1.91
N TYR A 179 -22.46 -4.48 2.25
CA TYR A 179 -23.47 -5.37 1.64
C TYR A 179 -24.88 -5.24 2.23
N GLU A 180 -25.04 -4.57 3.38
CA GLU A 180 -26.30 -4.58 4.14
C GLU A 180 -26.73 -3.22 4.71
N GLN A 181 -26.13 -2.11 4.26
CA GLN A 181 -26.53 -0.75 4.65
C GLN A 181 -28.05 -0.53 4.55
N THR A 182 -28.68 -0.97 3.46
CA THR A 182 -30.14 -0.85 3.26
C THR A 182 -30.97 -1.65 4.28
N VAL A 183 -30.47 -2.80 4.73
CA VAL A 183 -31.14 -3.64 5.75
C VAL A 183 -31.00 -2.99 7.14
N LEU A 184 -29.82 -2.43 7.43
CA LEU A 184 -29.58 -1.67 8.66
C LEU A 184 -30.42 -0.39 8.70
N LEU A 185 -30.43 0.43 7.65
CA LEU A 185 -31.25 1.65 7.55
C LEU A 185 -32.74 1.36 7.69
N ARG A 186 -33.24 0.26 7.13
CA ARG A 186 -34.64 -0.17 7.33
C ARG A 186 -34.98 -0.46 8.80
N SER A 187 -34.00 -0.77 9.67
CA SER A 187 -34.29 -0.98 11.09
C SER A 187 -34.61 0.32 11.83
N LEU A 188 -34.12 1.48 11.36
CA LEU A 188 -34.55 2.79 11.83
C LEU A 188 -36.04 2.96 11.60
N GLN A 189 -36.48 2.79 10.35
CA GLN A 189 -37.87 2.93 9.93
C GLN A 189 -38.83 1.96 10.65
N VAL A 190 -38.37 0.75 10.95
CA VAL A 190 -39.21 -0.32 11.54
C VAL A 190 -39.27 -0.24 13.08
N PHE A 191 -38.20 0.19 13.75
CA PHE A 191 -38.10 0.14 15.21
C PHE A 191 -38.01 1.51 15.89
N GLY A 192 -37.66 2.58 15.17
CA GLY A 192 -37.35 3.92 15.68
C GLY A 192 -35.91 4.02 16.20
N PHE A 193 -35.27 5.17 16.00
CA PHE A 193 -33.83 5.35 16.22
C PHE A 193 -33.34 4.91 17.61
N GLU A 194 -33.95 5.40 18.68
CA GLU A 194 -33.49 5.13 20.06
C GLU A 194 -33.47 3.63 20.41
N LYS A 195 -34.35 2.82 19.82
CA LYS A 195 -34.42 1.37 20.10
C LYS A 195 -33.27 0.59 19.47
N VAL A 196 -32.69 1.11 18.39
CA VAL A 196 -31.62 0.47 17.61
C VAL A 196 -30.25 1.15 17.78
N ARG A 197 -30.22 2.38 18.32
CA ARG A 197 -29.02 3.21 18.49
C ARG A 197 -27.84 2.43 19.05
N PHE A 198 -27.96 1.85 20.25
CA PHE A 198 -26.88 1.11 20.91
C PHE A 198 -26.31 -0.05 20.07
N SER A 199 -27.14 -0.73 19.29
CA SER A 199 -26.69 -1.78 18.38
C SER A 199 -25.90 -1.21 17.20
N PHE A 200 -26.31 -0.07 16.62
CA PHE A 200 -25.49 0.62 15.62
C PHE A 200 -24.20 1.18 16.20
N GLU A 201 -24.20 1.70 17.43
CA GLU A 201 -22.99 2.14 18.10
C GLU A 201 -21.93 1.03 18.11
N ARG A 202 -22.34 -0.20 18.46
CA ARG A 202 -21.47 -1.39 18.43
C ARG A 202 -20.99 -1.79 17.04
N ILE A 203 -21.83 -1.73 16.00
CA ILE A 203 -21.38 -2.04 14.62
C ILE A 203 -20.41 -0.95 14.12
N LEU A 204 -20.73 0.32 14.36
CA LEU A 204 -19.90 1.46 13.92
C LEU A 204 -18.58 1.52 14.68
N ASP A 205 -18.52 1.05 15.93
CA ASP A 205 -17.28 0.98 16.70
C ASP A 205 -16.23 0.03 16.07
N ILE A 206 -16.65 -0.92 15.22
CA ILE A 206 -15.80 -1.89 14.49
C ILE A 206 -15.84 -1.73 12.96
N ALA A 207 -16.59 -0.74 12.44
CA ALA A 207 -16.78 -0.54 11.01
C ALA A 207 -15.55 0.10 10.34
N PRO A 208 -15.20 -0.29 9.10
CA PRO A 208 -14.26 0.48 8.30
C PRO A 208 -14.85 1.86 7.98
N PHE A 209 -13.97 2.85 7.81
CA PHE A 209 -14.37 4.25 7.79
C PHE A 209 -15.27 4.65 6.61
N ASP A 210 -15.03 4.07 5.43
CA ASP A 210 -15.87 4.23 4.23
C ASP A 210 -17.31 3.76 4.48
N GLY A 211 -17.45 2.57 5.08
CA GLY A 211 -18.74 2.01 5.48
C GLY A 211 -19.45 2.85 6.54
N LEU A 212 -18.71 3.29 7.56
CA LEU A 212 -19.19 4.17 8.63
C LEU A 212 -19.68 5.53 8.09
N TYR A 213 -18.89 6.19 7.24
CA TYR A 213 -19.24 7.50 6.71
C TYR A 213 -20.46 7.44 5.79
N THR A 214 -20.46 6.49 4.85
CA THR A 214 -21.57 6.29 3.92
C THR A 214 -22.88 6.04 4.67
N PHE A 215 -22.85 5.16 5.67
CA PHE A 215 -24.02 4.85 6.50
C PHE A 215 -24.51 6.06 7.30
N LEU A 216 -23.62 6.75 8.03
CA LEU A 216 -24.00 7.92 8.83
C LEU A 216 -24.58 9.05 7.95
N ARG A 217 -24.11 9.20 6.71
CA ARG A 217 -24.67 10.16 5.75
C ARG A 217 -26.07 9.76 5.26
N GLU A 218 -26.39 8.47 5.19
CA GLU A 218 -27.70 7.98 4.75
C GLU A 218 -28.77 7.98 5.85
N ILE A 219 -28.39 8.00 7.14
CA ILE A 219 -29.34 7.98 8.26
C ILE A 219 -30.40 9.09 8.16
N PRO A 220 -30.07 10.39 8.02
CA PRO A 220 -31.08 11.46 8.04
C PRO A 220 -32.14 11.35 6.94
N PHE A 221 -31.79 10.74 5.80
CA PHE A 221 -32.71 10.53 4.67
C PHE A 221 -33.63 9.31 4.86
N ASN A 222 -33.40 8.48 5.87
CA ASN A 222 -34.11 7.22 6.12
C ASN A 222 -34.86 7.19 7.45
N LEU A 223 -34.99 8.31 8.15
CA LEU A 223 -35.69 8.43 9.43
C LEU A 223 -37.21 8.29 9.30
N ALA A 224 -37.88 7.92 10.40
CA ALA A 224 -39.32 8.05 10.49
C ALA A 224 -39.71 9.52 10.69
N ILE A 225 -40.95 9.87 10.33
CA ILE A 225 -41.47 11.26 10.41
C ILE A 225 -41.45 11.81 11.85
N ASP A 226 -41.55 10.93 12.85
CA ASP A 226 -41.63 11.28 14.27
C ASP A 226 -40.28 11.20 15.02
N ASP A 227 -39.17 10.88 14.33
CA ASP A 227 -37.83 10.81 14.95
C ASP A 227 -37.23 12.22 15.17
N ASP A 228 -36.53 12.43 16.30
CA ASP A 228 -35.82 13.68 16.61
C ASP A 228 -34.57 13.84 15.72
N VAL A 229 -34.75 14.53 14.59
CA VAL A 229 -33.72 14.79 13.58
C VAL A 229 -32.49 15.48 14.16
N ASP A 230 -32.65 16.39 15.13
CA ASP A 230 -31.53 17.14 15.71
C ASP A 230 -30.70 16.27 16.66
N ALA A 231 -31.35 15.48 17.52
CA ALA A 231 -30.67 14.49 18.36
C ALA A 231 -29.91 13.44 17.52
N ILE A 232 -30.48 13.04 16.38
CA ILE A 232 -29.87 12.07 15.47
C ILE A 232 -28.68 12.67 14.72
N ASN A 233 -28.80 13.90 14.22
CA ASN A 233 -27.69 14.63 13.59
C ASN A 233 -26.52 14.81 14.57
N LEU A 234 -26.82 15.17 15.83
CA LEU A 234 -25.82 15.29 16.90
C LEU A 234 -25.14 13.94 17.21
N TRP A 235 -25.90 12.84 17.23
CA TRP A 235 -25.33 11.50 17.37
C TRP A 235 -24.46 11.10 16.17
N CYS A 236 -24.86 11.45 14.95
CA CYS A 236 -24.10 11.19 13.73
C CYS A 236 -22.76 11.93 13.74
N ASP A 237 -22.72 13.24 14.04
CA ASP A 237 -21.45 14.00 14.21
C ASP A 237 -20.57 13.40 15.32
N LYS A 238 -21.16 13.02 16.46
CA LYS A 238 -20.42 12.36 17.56
C LYS A 238 -19.79 11.04 17.12
N ARG A 239 -20.52 10.21 16.36
CA ARG A 239 -20.01 8.93 15.83
C ARG A 239 -18.98 9.14 14.72
N LEU A 240 -19.18 10.14 13.87
CA LEU A 240 -18.24 10.50 12.82
C LEU A 240 -16.88 10.95 13.38
N ARG A 241 -16.91 11.82 14.40
CA ARG A 241 -15.72 12.21 15.19
C ARG A 241 -15.01 11.01 15.81
N LEU A 242 -15.76 10.08 16.39
CA LEU A 242 -15.19 8.89 17.01
C LEU A 242 -14.51 7.99 15.95
N GLY A 243 -15.12 7.84 14.78
CA GLY A 243 -14.53 7.15 13.63
C GLY A 243 -13.24 7.80 13.14
N LEU A 244 -13.22 9.13 12.99
CA LEU A 244 -12.03 9.91 12.61
C LEU A 244 -10.87 9.77 13.60
N ARG A 245 -11.16 9.77 14.91
CA ARG A 245 -10.14 9.58 15.95
C ARG A 245 -9.55 8.17 15.98
N ARG A 246 -10.28 7.18 15.45
CA ARG A 246 -9.83 5.79 15.26
C ARG A 246 -9.33 5.51 13.84
N PHE A 247 -9.31 6.51 12.96
CA PHE A 247 -9.01 6.32 11.54
C PHE A 247 -7.57 5.85 11.33
N GLY A 248 -7.43 4.64 10.78
CA GLY A 248 -6.16 4.13 10.30
C GLY A 248 -5.68 4.92 9.08
N VAL A 249 -4.47 5.47 9.17
CA VAL A 249 -3.81 6.23 8.08
C VAL A 249 -3.30 5.29 6.97
N ASP A 250 -3.48 3.99 7.12
CA ASP A 250 -3.05 2.92 6.22
C ASP A 250 -3.84 2.87 4.90
N SER A 251 -5.13 3.23 4.92
CA SER A 251 -5.99 3.17 3.73
C SER A 251 -6.11 4.50 2.96
N HIS A 252 -5.26 4.66 1.95
CA HIS A 252 -5.36 5.74 0.95
C HIS A 252 -6.68 5.69 0.14
N VAL A 253 -7.34 4.52 0.08
CA VAL A 253 -8.65 4.32 -0.56
C VAL A 253 -9.75 5.19 0.09
N ASN A 254 -9.59 5.56 1.36
CA ASN A 254 -10.55 6.38 2.09
C ASN A 254 -10.42 7.90 1.84
N VAL A 255 -9.39 8.36 1.11
CA VAL A 255 -9.19 9.81 0.87
C VAL A 255 -10.38 10.50 0.18
N PRO A 256 -11.07 9.93 -0.82
CA PRO A 256 -12.26 10.55 -1.41
C PRO A 256 -13.35 10.84 -0.36
N HIS A 257 -13.66 9.86 0.50
CA HIS A 257 -14.63 10.01 1.60
C HIS A 257 -14.23 11.10 2.60
N LEU A 258 -12.93 11.24 2.91
CA LEU A 258 -12.43 12.33 3.75
C LEU A 258 -12.63 13.71 3.09
N ILE A 259 -12.44 13.83 1.78
CA ILE A 259 -12.59 15.10 1.08
C ILE A 259 -14.07 15.46 0.93
N ASP A 260 -14.94 14.49 0.65
CA ASP A 260 -16.39 14.71 0.63
C ASP A 260 -16.91 15.10 2.01
N MET A 261 -16.40 14.48 3.09
CA MET A 261 -16.69 14.92 4.46
C MET A 261 -16.22 16.35 4.76
N ALA A 262 -15.03 16.74 4.30
CA ALA A 262 -14.53 18.11 4.47
C ALA A 262 -15.38 19.14 3.70
N HIS A 263 -15.98 18.73 2.59
CA HIS A 263 -16.93 19.53 1.82
C HIS A 263 -18.31 19.60 2.52
N ASP A 264 -18.89 18.45 2.89
CA ASP A 264 -20.26 18.34 3.38
C ASP A 264 -20.43 18.79 4.85
N HIS A 265 -19.43 18.52 5.70
CA HIS A 265 -19.46 18.80 7.14
C HIS A 265 -18.40 19.82 7.60
N GLY A 266 -17.47 20.19 6.73
CA GLY A 266 -16.46 21.21 6.99
C GLY A 266 -15.07 20.65 7.33
N ILE A 267 -14.03 21.39 6.97
CA ILE A 267 -12.62 20.95 7.04
C ILE A 267 -12.14 20.62 8.46
N HIS A 268 -12.79 21.17 9.49
CA HIS A 268 -12.42 20.93 10.89
C HIS A 268 -12.54 19.45 11.31
N TYR A 269 -13.33 18.63 10.61
CA TYR A 269 -13.37 17.18 10.84
C TYR A 269 -12.02 16.51 10.49
N LEU A 270 -11.32 16.95 9.43
CA LEU A 270 -10.02 16.35 9.08
C LEU A 270 -8.91 16.67 10.10
N LEU A 271 -9.10 17.71 10.92
CA LEU A 271 -8.22 18.00 12.04
C LEU A 271 -8.29 16.90 13.11
N GLU A 272 -9.45 16.26 13.32
CA GLU A 272 -9.64 15.17 14.30
C GLU A 272 -8.85 13.89 13.97
N ILE A 273 -8.42 13.70 12.72
CA ILE A 273 -7.58 12.56 12.33
C ILE A 273 -6.22 12.69 13.02
N ARG A 274 -5.87 11.66 13.79
CA ARG A 274 -4.58 11.57 14.49
C ARG A 274 -3.63 10.65 13.75
N ARG A 275 -2.32 10.88 13.89
CA ARG A 275 -1.32 9.85 13.60
C ARG A 275 -1.50 8.72 14.63
N SER A 276 -1.53 7.47 14.17
CA SER A 276 -1.41 6.32 15.06
C SER A 276 0.04 6.19 15.51
N GLU A 277 0.24 6.05 16.83
CA GLU A 277 1.56 6.01 17.48
C GLU A 277 2.45 4.83 17.04
N HIS A 278 1.86 3.84 16.36
CA HIS A 278 2.54 2.58 16.00
C HIS A 278 2.54 2.31 14.48
N SER A 279 2.02 3.23 13.67
CA SER A 279 2.05 3.10 12.21
C SER A 279 2.87 4.21 11.56
N ASP A 280 3.81 3.80 10.71
CA ASP A 280 4.41 4.64 9.67
C ASP A 280 3.28 5.27 8.84
N VAL A 281 3.35 6.59 8.60
CA VAL A 281 2.35 7.28 7.77
C VAL A 281 2.65 6.98 6.31
N PRO A 282 1.77 6.26 5.57
CA PRO A 282 2.08 5.88 4.21
C PRO A 282 2.20 7.12 3.32
N LEU A 283 3.33 7.25 2.64
CA LEU A 283 3.54 8.32 1.65
C LEU A 283 2.45 8.34 0.56
N LEU A 284 1.82 7.19 0.29
CA LEU A 284 0.65 7.09 -0.58
C LEU A 284 -0.59 7.81 -0.01
N PHE A 285 -0.90 7.63 1.28
CA PHE A 285 -2.03 8.31 1.93
C PHE A 285 -1.80 9.82 1.96
N ALA A 286 -0.67 10.27 2.53
CA ALA A 286 -0.36 11.70 2.62
C ALA A 286 -0.28 12.33 1.22
N GLY A 287 0.33 11.61 0.27
CA GLY A 287 0.42 11.99 -1.14
C GLY A 287 -0.93 12.16 -1.84
N GLN A 288 -1.89 11.27 -1.58
CA GLN A 288 -3.22 11.37 -2.16
C GLN A 288 -4.07 12.44 -1.46
N LEU A 289 -4.01 12.52 -0.12
CA LEU A 289 -4.76 13.49 0.67
C LEU A 289 -4.36 14.93 0.31
N ILE A 290 -3.07 15.25 0.34
CA ILE A 290 -2.58 16.61 0.04
C ILE A 290 -2.90 17.00 -1.41
N ARG A 291 -2.67 16.10 -2.39
CA ARG A 291 -3.04 16.37 -3.80
C ARG A 291 -4.52 16.65 -3.97
N THR A 292 -5.38 15.93 -3.25
CA THR A 292 -6.84 16.09 -3.40
C THR A 292 -7.34 17.33 -2.65
N LEU A 293 -6.77 17.64 -1.48
CA LEU A 293 -7.02 18.89 -0.75
C LEU A 293 -6.63 20.12 -1.60
N GLN A 294 -5.43 20.12 -2.20
CA GLN A 294 -5.00 21.24 -3.05
C GLN A 294 -5.87 21.38 -4.31
N ARG A 295 -6.24 20.27 -4.96
CA ARG A 295 -7.11 20.29 -6.16
C ARG A 295 -8.53 20.76 -5.88
N ARG A 296 -9.15 20.32 -4.78
CA ARG A 296 -10.52 20.70 -4.38
C ARG A 296 -10.56 21.87 -3.39
N LYS A 297 -9.45 22.63 -3.24
CA LYS A 297 -9.33 23.71 -2.25
C LYS A 297 -10.41 24.79 -2.43
N SER A 298 -10.68 25.20 -3.68
CA SER A 298 -11.78 26.11 -4.02
C SER A 298 -13.13 25.58 -3.56
N ASP A 299 -13.43 24.32 -3.90
CA ASP A 299 -14.75 23.71 -3.77
C ASP A 299 -15.08 23.46 -2.30
N ILE A 300 -14.09 22.98 -1.52
CA ILE A 300 -14.20 22.83 -0.07
C ILE A 300 -14.46 24.19 0.57
N LEU A 301 -13.70 25.23 0.22
CA LEU A 301 -13.85 26.56 0.82
C LEU A 301 -15.17 27.26 0.42
N ALA A 302 -15.72 26.95 -0.75
CA ALA A 302 -17.02 27.43 -1.20
C ALA A 302 -18.21 26.68 -0.60
N SER A 303 -17.99 25.54 0.08
CA SER A 303 -19.07 24.74 0.65
C SER A 303 -19.73 25.44 1.84
N LYS A 304 -21.06 25.29 2.00
CA LYS A 304 -21.83 25.93 3.07
C LYS A 304 -21.29 25.62 4.48
N ALA A 305 -20.79 24.40 4.69
CA ALA A 305 -20.20 23.99 5.97
C ALA A 305 -18.87 24.71 6.29
N ASN A 306 -18.12 25.16 5.28
CA ASN A 306 -16.89 25.93 5.46
C ASN A 306 -17.10 27.46 5.46
N VAL A 307 -18.28 27.93 5.03
CA VAL A 307 -18.73 29.31 5.29
C VAL A 307 -19.05 29.51 6.77
N HIS A 308 -19.69 28.52 7.41
CA HIS A 308 -19.96 28.49 8.85
C HIS A 308 -18.87 27.71 9.62
N PHE A 309 -17.61 27.99 9.32
CA PHE A 309 -16.48 27.29 9.91
C PHE A 309 -16.41 27.44 11.44
N ASP A 310 -16.50 26.32 12.16
CA ASP A 310 -16.40 26.27 13.63
C ASP A 310 -14.94 26.48 14.09
N THR A 311 -14.57 27.77 14.17
CA THR A 311 -13.25 28.24 14.58
C THR A 311 -12.88 27.84 16.00
N VAL A 312 -13.87 27.79 16.92
CA VAL A 312 -13.66 27.44 18.32
C VAL A 312 -13.28 25.96 18.45
N ARG A 313 -14.05 25.07 17.82
CA ARG A 313 -13.75 23.63 17.76
C ARG A 313 -12.45 23.35 17.04
N ALA A 314 -12.19 23.99 15.90
CA ALA A 314 -10.95 23.81 15.16
C ALA A 314 -9.71 24.19 15.99
N THR A 315 -9.78 25.30 16.74
CA THR A 315 -8.72 25.73 17.66
C THR A 315 -8.54 24.74 18.81
N ALA A 316 -9.63 24.33 19.47
CA ALA A 316 -9.57 23.34 20.56
C ALA A 316 -9.00 21.98 20.13
N ILE A 317 -9.27 21.53 18.89
CA ILE A 317 -8.67 20.31 18.33
C ILE A 317 -7.15 20.47 18.16
N LEU A 318 -6.68 21.62 17.67
CA LEU A 318 -5.25 21.89 17.48
C LEU A 318 -4.50 22.08 18.80
N GLU A 319 -5.08 22.80 19.77
CA GLU A 319 -4.52 22.92 21.12
C GLU A 319 -4.38 21.55 21.79
N GLY A 320 -5.40 20.69 21.65
CA GLY A 320 -5.37 19.28 22.08
C GLY A 320 -4.38 18.38 21.30
N GLN A 321 -3.77 18.88 20.23
CA GLN A 321 -2.66 18.26 19.48
C GLN A 321 -1.30 18.95 19.76
N GLY A 322 -1.25 19.90 20.70
CA GLY A 322 -0.04 20.66 21.04
C GLY A 322 0.28 21.83 20.10
N CYS A 323 -0.56 22.08 19.08
CA CYS A 323 -0.41 23.22 18.19
C CYS A 323 -0.95 24.49 18.86
N LYS A 324 -0.04 25.39 19.29
CA LYS A 324 -0.38 26.71 19.88
C LYS A 324 -0.90 27.74 18.86
N LEU A 325 -1.36 27.30 17.69
CA LEU A 325 -1.83 28.15 16.60
C LEU A 325 -3.35 28.24 16.68
N SER A 326 -3.87 29.46 16.83
CA SER A 326 -5.30 29.73 16.64
C SER A 326 -5.65 29.58 15.16
N VAL A 327 -6.72 28.84 14.86
CA VAL A 327 -7.20 28.75 13.48
C VAL A 327 -7.94 30.04 13.16
N LEU A 328 -7.56 30.73 12.08
CA LEU A 328 -8.22 31.99 11.70
C LEU A 328 -9.26 31.81 10.58
N SER A 329 -9.24 30.69 9.86
CA SER A 329 -10.20 30.38 8.78
C SER A 329 -10.14 28.92 8.34
N SER A 330 -11.16 28.47 7.62
CA SER A 330 -11.16 27.19 6.89
C SER A 330 -9.99 27.07 5.90
N LYS A 331 -9.58 28.16 5.25
CA LYS A 331 -8.38 28.20 4.38
C LYS A 331 -7.12 27.87 5.18
N HIS A 332 -6.94 28.49 6.34
CA HIS A 332 -5.79 28.23 7.22
C HIS A 332 -5.80 26.79 7.76
N ALA A 333 -6.98 26.22 8.04
CA ALA A 333 -7.11 24.81 8.42
C ALA A 333 -6.66 23.83 7.32
N ILE A 334 -6.95 24.11 6.03
CA ILE A 334 -6.44 23.31 4.90
C ILE A 334 -4.91 23.38 4.86
N ASP A 335 -4.33 24.57 5.03
CA ASP A 335 -2.89 24.77 4.97
C ASP A 335 -2.17 24.08 6.15
N ILE A 336 -2.73 24.16 7.37
CA ILE A 336 -2.26 23.39 8.54
C ILE A 336 -2.36 21.87 8.32
N LEU A 337 -3.42 21.37 7.67
CA LEU A 337 -3.58 19.94 7.37
C LEU A 337 -2.53 19.45 6.38
N VAL A 338 -2.29 20.22 5.31
CA VAL A 338 -1.25 19.95 4.33
C VAL A 338 0.12 19.94 5.01
N ASP A 339 0.39 20.92 5.86
CA ASP A 339 1.63 21.05 6.62
C ASP A 339 1.89 19.85 7.53
N ARG A 340 0.88 19.48 8.33
CA ARG A 340 0.92 18.34 9.25
C ARG A 340 1.25 17.05 8.50
N TRP A 341 0.44 16.70 7.49
CA TRP A 341 0.61 15.44 6.76
C TRP A 341 1.90 15.40 5.92
N LEU A 342 2.38 16.54 5.44
CA LEU A 342 3.68 16.63 4.76
C LEU A 342 4.83 16.39 5.74
N ASN A 343 4.80 17.03 6.91
CA ASN A 343 5.82 16.83 7.95
C ASN A 343 5.86 15.38 8.45
N GLU A 344 4.69 14.74 8.63
CA GLU A 344 4.63 13.34 9.04
C GLU A 344 5.22 12.39 7.98
N ALA A 345 4.89 12.59 6.70
CA ALA A 345 5.44 11.78 5.60
C ALA A 345 6.95 11.99 5.40
N ILE A 346 7.45 13.21 5.61
CA ILE A 346 8.90 13.49 5.61
C ILE A 346 9.57 12.87 6.83
N GLY A 347 9.00 13.01 8.03
CA GLY A 347 9.54 12.45 9.26
C GLY A 347 9.67 10.92 9.20
N ASP A 348 8.66 10.25 8.64
CA ASP A 348 8.70 8.81 8.32
C ASP A 348 9.85 8.45 7.37
N LEU A 349 9.94 9.14 6.22
CA LEU A 349 11.01 8.93 5.24
C LEU A 349 12.40 9.13 5.88
N LEU A 350 12.58 10.17 6.69
CA LEU A 350 13.83 10.46 7.41
C LEU A 350 14.18 9.36 8.43
N ALA A 351 13.18 8.79 9.12
CA ALA A 351 13.40 7.65 10.01
C ALA A 351 13.84 6.40 9.23
N ARG A 352 13.20 6.10 8.09
CA ARG A 352 13.56 4.97 7.22
C ARG A 352 14.94 5.14 6.55
N LEU A 353 15.29 6.35 6.16
CA LEU A 353 16.63 6.73 5.68
C LEU A 353 17.70 6.44 6.76
N ARG A 354 17.53 6.97 7.98
CA ARG A 354 18.46 6.76 9.12
C ARG A 354 18.57 5.30 9.55
N LYS A 355 17.49 4.51 9.45
CA LYS A 355 17.52 3.10 9.82
C LYS A 355 18.40 2.25 8.89
N LYS A 356 18.56 2.64 7.62
CA LYS A 356 19.38 1.89 6.64
C LYS A 356 20.88 2.20 6.72
N THR A 357 21.27 3.41 7.12
CA THR A 357 22.70 3.80 7.17
C THR A 357 23.47 2.96 8.19
N GLY A 358 22.87 2.67 9.34
CA GLY A 358 23.48 1.84 10.39
C GLY A 358 23.81 0.39 9.99
N CYS A 359 23.43 -0.08 8.80
CA CYS A 359 23.79 -1.41 8.28
C CYS A 359 24.90 -1.39 7.21
N LEU A 360 25.34 -0.22 6.70
CA LEU A 360 26.29 -0.18 5.57
C LEU A 360 27.73 -0.53 5.96
N ASP A 361 28.13 -0.32 7.22
CA ASP A 361 29.52 -0.48 7.69
C ASP A 361 30.09 -1.91 7.60
N HIS A 362 29.27 -2.92 7.30
CA HIS A 362 29.69 -4.33 7.26
C HIS A 362 29.86 -4.95 5.85
N TYR A 363 29.50 -4.26 4.77
CA TYR A 363 29.47 -4.85 3.42
C TYR A 363 30.65 -4.47 2.49
N VAL A 364 31.83 -4.21 3.05
CA VAL A 364 33.07 -3.97 2.26
C VAL A 364 33.68 -5.31 1.82
N GLY A 365 33.04 -5.97 0.86
CA GLY A 365 33.22 -7.40 0.54
C GLY A 365 33.31 -7.79 -0.96
N GLU A 366 34.25 -7.20 -1.70
CA GLU A 366 34.96 -7.80 -2.86
C GLU A 366 34.39 -7.84 -4.31
N THR A 367 33.16 -7.40 -4.66
CA THR A 367 32.60 -7.50 -6.06
C THR A 367 32.17 -6.18 -6.73
N GLU A 368 33.09 -5.22 -6.78
CA GLU A 368 32.83 -3.77 -6.92
C GLU A 368 32.07 -3.23 -8.16
N SER A 369 31.89 -4.00 -9.25
CA SER A 369 31.09 -3.57 -10.42
C SER A 369 29.63 -4.07 -10.39
N SER A 370 29.38 -5.29 -9.91
CA SER A 370 28.03 -5.84 -9.75
C SER A 370 27.28 -5.14 -8.61
N ASP A 371 28.00 -4.78 -7.55
CA ASP A 371 27.43 -4.23 -6.33
C ASP A 371 26.76 -2.86 -6.54
N CYS A 372 27.11 -2.10 -7.59
CA CYS A 372 26.49 -0.80 -7.86
C CYS A 372 25.02 -0.94 -8.29
N LEU A 373 24.75 -1.82 -9.26
CA LEU A 373 23.40 -2.08 -9.76
C LEU A 373 22.55 -2.75 -8.69
N LEU A 374 23.08 -3.78 -8.03
CA LEU A 374 22.41 -4.47 -6.92
C LEU A 374 22.05 -3.52 -5.77
N TRP A 375 22.95 -2.59 -5.43
CA TRP A 375 22.68 -1.57 -4.40
C TRP A 375 21.55 -0.62 -4.84
N VAL A 376 21.56 -0.14 -6.08
CA VAL A 376 20.50 0.73 -6.63
C VAL A 376 19.15 0.01 -6.66
N GLU A 377 19.11 -1.26 -7.07
CA GLU A 377 17.90 -2.09 -7.03
C GLU A 377 17.38 -2.27 -5.60
N THR A 378 18.28 -2.59 -4.65
CA THR A 378 17.96 -2.72 -3.22
C THR A 378 17.41 -1.44 -2.60
N HIS A 379 17.76 -0.26 -3.13
CA HIS A 379 17.33 1.06 -2.64
C HIS A 379 16.33 1.78 -3.54
N LYS A 380 15.88 1.15 -4.64
CA LYS A 380 14.99 1.75 -5.64
C LYS A 380 13.68 2.29 -5.05
N HIS A 381 13.10 1.58 -4.08
CA HIS A 381 11.90 2.03 -3.36
C HIS A 381 12.16 3.30 -2.52
N LEU A 382 13.31 3.38 -1.84
CA LEU A 382 13.66 4.51 -0.99
C LEU A 382 13.96 5.76 -1.84
N ILE A 383 14.62 5.57 -2.98
CA ILE A 383 14.84 6.62 -4.00
C ILE A 383 13.49 7.11 -4.55
N ALA A 384 12.57 6.19 -4.88
CA ALA A 384 11.23 6.54 -5.35
C ALA A 384 10.41 7.30 -4.29
N ASP A 385 10.51 6.91 -3.01
CA ASP A 385 9.87 7.61 -1.90
C ASP A 385 10.45 9.02 -1.69
N CYS A 386 11.77 9.19 -1.80
CA CYS A 386 12.40 10.51 -1.76
C CYS A 386 11.88 11.43 -2.87
N PHE A 387 11.74 10.94 -4.12
CA PHE A 387 11.10 11.72 -5.19
C PHE A 387 9.60 11.93 -4.98
N GLY A 388 8.90 10.95 -4.41
CA GLY A 388 7.50 11.08 -4.03
C GLY A 388 7.29 12.22 -3.04
N SER A 389 8.16 12.31 -2.03
CA SER A 389 8.16 13.36 -1.02
C SER A 389 8.59 14.73 -1.57
N ILE A 390 9.63 14.81 -2.42
CA ILE A 390 9.99 16.08 -3.10
C ILE A 390 8.84 16.59 -3.97
N LYS A 391 8.24 15.73 -4.80
CA LYS A 391 7.04 16.09 -5.59
C LYS A 391 5.91 16.57 -4.68
N LEU A 392 5.73 15.95 -3.52
CA LEU A 392 4.68 16.33 -2.57
C LEU A 392 4.95 17.68 -1.92
N CYS A 393 6.19 17.98 -1.55
CA CYS A 393 6.62 19.31 -1.09
C CYS A 393 6.29 20.40 -2.12
N ILE A 394 6.66 20.17 -3.39
CA ILE A 394 6.42 21.14 -4.47
C ILE A 394 4.91 21.34 -4.72
N ILE A 395 4.12 20.26 -4.79
CA ILE A 395 2.66 20.33 -4.94
C ILE A 395 2.00 21.08 -3.77
N ALA A 396 2.55 20.94 -2.56
CA ALA A 396 2.05 21.59 -1.37
C ALA A 396 2.47 23.08 -1.27
N GLY A 397 3.41 23.55 -2.08
CA GLY A 397 3.98 24.90 -2.00
C GLY A 397 5.15 25.03 -1.00
N HIS A 398 5.62 23.93 -0.42
CA HIS A 398 6.63 23.86 0.64
C HIS A 398 8.00 23.41 0.11
N VAL A 399 8.49 24.12 -0.91
CA VAL A 399 9.73 23.77 -1.63
C VAL A 399 10.95 23.76 -0.69
N GLU A 400 10.95 24.58 0.36
CA GLU A 400 11.98 24.63 1.40
C GLU A 400 12.18 23.28 2.10
N ARG A 401 11.13 22.48 2.28
CA ARG A 401 11.19 21.17 2.95
C ARG A 401 11.89 20.09 2.12
N CYS A 402 12.05 20.31 0.81
CA CYS A 402 12.93 19.48 0.00
C CYS A 402 14.38 19.52 0.55
N GLY A 403 14.81 20.65 1.14
CA GLY A 403 16.14 20.80 1.74
C GLY A 403 16.42 19.74 2.78
N THR A 404 15.49 19.52 3.72
CA THR A 404 15.62 18.49 4.77
C THR A 404 15.75 17.08 4.21
N ILE A 405 15.08 16.78 3.09
CA ILE A 405 15.20 15.47 2.41
C ILE A 405 16.58 15.36 1.73
N LEU A 406 17.02 16.42 1.05
CA LEU A 406 18.30 16.47 0.33
C LEU A 406 19.50 16.40 1.29
N ASP A 407 19.46 17.16 2.39
CA ASP A 407 20.46 17.14 3.45
C ASP A 407 20.52 15.75 4.11
N ALA A 408 19.38 15.09 4.30
CA ALA A 408 19.34 13.73 4.83
C ALA A 408 19.93 12.70 3.86
N ILE A 409 19.70 12.83 2.54
CA ILE A 409 20.32 11.99 1.50
C ILE A 409 21.84 12.21 1.47
N GLU A 410 22.30 13.46 1.57
CA GLU A 410 23.71 13.81 1.60
C GLU A 410 24.44 13.30 2.85
N GLY A 411 23.74 13.33 3.99
CA GLY A 411 24.20 12.86 5.29
C GLY A 411 24.11 11.35 5.52
N LEU A 412 23.63 10.56 4.54
CA LEU A 412 23.59 9.10 4.70
C LEU A 412 24.98 8.46 4.80
N ASP A 413 26.00 9.11 4.26
CA ASP A 413 27.34 8.56 4.13
C ASP A 413 28.42 9.64 4.16
N GLY A 414 29.55 9.34 4.81
CA GLY A 414 30.71 10.23 4.92
C GLY A 414 31.44 10.52 3.60
N GLN A 415 31.17 9.76 2.54
CA GLN A 415 31.71 9.96 1.18
C GLN A 415 30.60 10.19 0.14
N PRO A 416 30.87 10.83 -1.03
CA PRO A 416 29.86 11.01 -2.06
C PRO A 416 29.39 9.65 -2.55
N THR A 417 28.14 9.32 -2.24
CA THR A 417 27.60 7.99 -2.52
C THR A 417 27.24 7.83 -3.98
N LYS A 418 27.32 6.57 -4.40
CA LYS A 418 26.57 6.05 -5.55
C LYS A 418 25.09 6.49 -5.46
N LEU A 419 24.49 6.49 -4.27
CA LEU A 419 23.15 7.04 -4.02
C LEU A 419 23.01 8.50 -4.43
N SER A 420 23.80 9.45 -3.90
CA SER A 420 23.61 10.87 -4.20
C SER A 420 23.74 11.16 -5.68
N ILE A 421 24.64 10.45 -6.37
CA ILE A 421 24.82 10.52 -7.83
C ILE A 421 23.59 9.92 -8.57
N VAL A 422 23.12 8.73 -8.18
CA VAL A 422 21.93 8.06 -8.78
C VAL A 422 20.65 8.85 -8.54
N PHE A 423 20.46 9.35 -7.32
CA PHE A 423 19.37 10.25 -6.96
C PHE A 423 19.42 11.52 -7.80
N PHE A 424 20.61 12.10 -7.97
CA PHE A 424 20.77 13.27 -8.78
C PHE A 424 20.30 13.07 -10.24
N PHE A 425 20.73 11.99 -10.92
CA PHE A 425 20.35 11.71 -12.32
C PHE A 425 18.82 11.71 -12.57
N HIS A 426 18.02 11.38 -11.55
CA HIS A 426 16.56 11.34 -11.63
C HIS A 426 15.88 12.60 -11.08
N LEU A 427 16.59 13.47 -10.35
CA LEU A 427 16.05 14.70 -9.77
C LEU A 427 15.70 15.74 -10.84
N GLY A 428 16.59 15.96 -11.83
CA GLY A 428 16.37 16.95 -12.91
C GLY A 428 15.05 16.76 -13.66
N PRO A 429 14.75 15.57 -14.22
CA PRO A 429 13.47 15.30 -14.88
C PRO A 429 12.26 15.46 -13.96
N VAL A 430 12.41 15.17 -12.66
CA VAL A 430 11.34 15.37 -11.66
C VAL A 430 11.03 16.85 -11.45
N LEU A 431 12.04 17.70 -11.34
CA LEU A 431 11.87 19.15 -11.15
C LEU A 431 11.35 19.83 -12.43
N GLN A 432 11.84 19.41 -13.60
CA GLN A 432 11.34 19.89 -14.89
C GLN A 432 9.84 19.58 -15.08
N ALA A 433 9.41 18.36 -14.76
CA ALA A 433 8.00 17.96 -14.80
C ALA A 433 7.11 18.69 -13.77
N MET A 434 7.71 19.31 -12.76
CA MET A 434 7.06 20.14 -11.75
C MET A 434 7.26 21.65 -11.98
N HIS A 435 7.79 22.05 -13.14
CA HIS A 435 8.10 23.45 -13.50
C HIS A 435 8.96 24.19 -12.44
N THR A 436 9.82 23.47 -11.74
CA THR A 436 10.70 24.00 -10.69
C THR A 436 12.12 24.12 -11.23
N ASP A 437 12.76 25.30 -11.09
CA ASP A 437 14.16 25.47 -11.51
C ASP A 437 15.08 24.68 -10.57
N ILE A 438 15.92 23.82 -11.14
CA ILE A 438 16.94 23.07 -10.40
C ILE A 438 18.00 23.99 -9.79
N SER A 439 18.12 25.21 -10.30
CA SER A 439 18.99 26.25 -9.75
C SER A 439 18.32 27.14 -8.69
N SER A 440 17.05 26.91 -8.31
CA SER A 440 16.47 27.61 -7.15
C SER A 440 16.85 26.91 -5.84
N PRO A 441 16.82 27.61 -4.68
CA PRO A 441 16.83 26.95 -3.39
C PRO A 441 15.64 25.98 -3.24
N PRO A 442 15.78 24.86 -2.51
CA PRO A 442 17.01 24.35 -1.87
C PRO A 442 17.90 23.51 -2.81
N PHE A 443 17.53 23.35 -4.08
CA PHE A 443 18.21 22.47 -5.03
C PHE A 443 19.61 22.97 -5.42
N ALA A 444 19.79 24.27 -5.72
CA ALA A 444 21.11 24.83 -6.05
C ALA A 444 22.17 24.60 -4.96
N PRO A 445 21.92 24.89 -3.66
CA PRO A 445 22.86 24.56 -2.58
C PRO A 445 23.22 23.06 -2.52
N PHE A 446 22.25 22.17 -2.66
CA PHE A 446 22.50 20.72 -2.71
C PHE A 446 23.34 20.32 -3.93
N LEU A 447 23.02 20.83 -5.12
CA LEU A 447 23.81 20.59 -6.34
C LEU A 447 25.24 21.08 -6.21
N ARG A 448 25.43 22.27 -5.64
CA ARG A 448 26.76 22.83 -5.39
C ARG A 448 27.57 21.86 -4.53
N ARG A 449 27.07 21.50 -3.34
CA ARG A 449 27.77 20.57 -2.44
C ARG A 449 28.04 19.21 -3.11
N LEU A 450 27.09 18.67 -3.88
CA LEU A 450 27.29 17.44 -4.65
C LEU A 450 28.40 17.57 -5.69
N ILE A 451 28.40 18.63 -6.51
CA ILE A 451 29.43 18.92 -7.52
C ILE A 451 30.80 19.08 -6.83
N GLU A 452 30.88 19.85 -5.76
CA GLU A 452 32.12 20.05 -4.98
C GLU A 452 32.66 18.74 -4.41
N ARG A 453 31.78 17.84 -3.97
CA ARG A 453 32.14 16.52 -3.47
C ARG A 453 32.62 15.61 -4.60
N CYS A 454 31.96 15.64 -5.76
CA CYS A 454 32.42 14.95 -6.97
C CYS A 454 33.78 15.48 -7.45
N VAL A 455 33.97 16.80 -7.53
CA VAL A 455 35.25 17.43 -7.90
C VAL A 455 36.37 16.98 -6.98
N ARG A 456 36.17 17.03 -5.66
CA ARG A 456 37.18 16.61 -4.67
C ARG A 456 37.48 15.11 -4.74
N CYS A 457 36.50 14.26 -5.04
CA CYS A 457 36.69 12.80 -5.13
C CYS A 457 37.16 12.29 -6.50
N PHE A 458 36.98 13.05 -7.58
CA PHE A 458 37.42 12.67 -8.93
C PHE A 458 38.68 13.43 -9.39
N LEU A 459 38.77 14.76 -9.20
CA LEU A 459 39.87 15.56 -9.74
C LEU A 459 41.10 15.64 -8.83
N GLY A 460 41.05 16.30 -7.67
CA GLY A 460 42.28 16.68 -6.96
C GLY A 460 43.21 17.51 -7.87
N THR A 461 44.43 17.03 -8.15
CA THR A 461 45.36 17.69 -9.11
C THR A 461 45.91 16.76 -10.19
N ARG A 462 46.67 17.36 -11.12
CA ARG A 462 47.49 16.65 -12.11
C ARG A 462 48.56 15.73 -11.49
N THR A 463 49.02 16.01 -10.27
CA THR A 463 50.06 15.25 -9.56
C THR A 463 49.52 14.37 -8.43
N ARG A 464 48.32 14.67 -7.90
CA ARG A 464 47.68 13.98 -6.78
C ARG A 464 46.30 13.48 -7.20
N ASN A 465 46.10 12.16 -7.17
CA ASN A 465 44.79 11.57 -7.45
C ASN A 465 44.06 11.28 -6.12
N PRO A 466 42.87 11.87 -5.85
CA PRO A 466 42.10 11.58 -4.64
C PRO A 466 41.66 10.10 -4.58
N GLN A 467 41.40 9.48 -5.73
CA GLN A 467 41.07 8.05 -5.85
C GLN A 467 42.27 7.15 -5.52
N GLU A 468 43.49 7.69 -5.44
CA GLU A 468 44.67 6.95 -4.97
C GLU A 468 44.50 6.51 -3.51
N MET A 469 43.75 7.23 -2.66
CA MET A 469 43.50 6.78 -1.28
C MET A 469 42.70 5.47 -1.27
N PHE A 470 41.72 5.32 -2.16
CA PHE A 470 40.97 4.07 -2.32
C PHE A 470 41.87 2.93 -2.81
N LEU A 471 42.70 3.17 -3.84
CA LEU A 471 43.69 2.21 -4.32
C LEU A 471 44.70 1.83 -3.22
N ARG A 472 45.18 2.80 -2.43
CA ARG A 472 46.04 2.58 -1.25
C ARG A 472 45.36 1.68 -0.22
N GLN A 473 44.07 1.88 0.06
CA GLN A 473 43.36 1.00 0.99
C GLN A 473 43.26 -0.44 0.47
N GLN A 474 42.95 -0.66 -0.81
CA GLN A 474 42.94 -2.01 -1.39
C GLN A 474 44.34 -2.66 -1.35
N ILE A 475 45.37 -1.92 -1.72
CA ILE A 475 46.77 -2.40 -1.75
C ILE A 475 47.32 -2.69 -0.35
N ASN A 476 46.97 -1.86 0.65
CA ASN A 476 47.49 -1.99 2.01
C ASN A 476 46.71 -2.98 2.87
N LYS A 477 45.41 -3.19 2.65
CA LYS A 477 44.59 -4.04 3.53
C LYS A 477 44.90 -5.54 3.42
N ARG A 478 45.45 -6.05 2.30
CA ARG A 478 45.43 -7.53 2.05
C ARG A 478 46.63 -8.23 1.41
N SER A 479 47.62 -7.60 0.74
CA SER A 479 48.44 -8.39 -0.21
C SER A 479 49.95 -8.16 -0.35
N LEU A 480 50.56 -7.12 0.21
CA LEU A 480 52.00 -6.87 -0.04
C LEU A 480 52.77 -6.54 1.23
N CYS A 481 53.74 -7.40 1.56
CA CYS A 481 54.65 -7.23 2.69
C CYS A 481 55.56 -6.00 2.52
N ALA A 482 56.31 -5.66 3.57
CA ALA A 482 57.22 -4.50 3.57
C ALA A 482 58.58 -4.75 2.90
N CYS A 483 58.77 -5.84 2.15
CA CYS A 483 60.04 -6.08 1.46
C CYS A 483 60.26 -5.07 0.32
N LYS A 484 61.53 -4.76 0.01
CA LYS A 484 61.91 -3.73 -0.97
C LYS A 484 61.14 -3.84 -2.29
N THR A 485 61.09 -5.03 -2.89
CA THR A 485 60.45 -5.22 -4.21
C THR A 485 58.92 -5.10 -4.12
N CYS A 486 58.30 -5.52 -3.01
CA CYS A 486 56.87 -5.28 -2.79
C CYS A 486 56.57 -3.77 -2.65
N THR A 487 57.44 -3.01 -1.98
CA THR A 487 57.34 -1.54 -1.91
C THR A 487 57.50 -0.89 -3.27
N GLU A 488 58.49 -1.27 -4.08
CA GLU A 488 58.66 -0.78 -5.47
C GLU A 488 57.42 -1.08 -6.36
N VAL A 489 56.76 -2.23 -6.14
CA VAL A 489 55.50 -2.58 -6.82
C VAL A 489 54.34 -1.69 -6.31
N LYS A 490 54.23 -1.41 -5.00
CA LYS A 490 53.23 -0.46 -4.46
C LYS A 490 53.43 0.93 -5.08
N GLU A 491 54.66 1.45 -5.05
CA GLU A 491 55.02 2.75 -5.64
C GLU A 491 54.63 2.82 -7.12
N PHE A 492 54.96 1.81 -7.91
CA PHE A 492 54.53 1.73 -9.30
C PHE A 492 53.01 1.74 -9.47
N LEU A 493 52.25 1.00 -8.64
CA LEU A 493 50.79 1.04 -8.69
C LEU A 493 50.24 2.45 -8.39
N HIS A 494 50.93 3.25 -7.57
CA HIS A 494 50.60 4.65 -7.29
C HIS A 494 51.06 5.67 -8.38
N GLN A 495 52.07 5.36 -9.20
CA GLN A 495 52.58 6.26 -10.25
C GLN A 495 51.56 6.54 -11.38
N LEU A 496 50.96 7.73 -11.40
CA LEU A 496 49.81 8.07 -12.26
C LEU A 496 50.03 7.89 -13.77
N TYR A 497 51.24 8.15 -14.28
CA TYR A 497 51.53 8.19 -15.72
C TYR A 497 52.35 6.98 -16.23
N VAL A 498 52.58 5.97 -15.40
CA VAL A 498 53.37 4.78 -15.77
C VAL A 498 52.42 3.58 -15.96
N PRO A 499 52.09 3.20 -17.21
CA PRO A 499 51.13 2.12 -17.48
C PRO A 499 51.70 0.72 -17.21
N GLN A 500 53.02 0.55 -17.35
CA GLN A 500 53.70 -0.72 -17.14
C GLN A 500 55.11 -0.53 -16.59
N ARG A 501 55.61 -1.49 -15.82
CA ARG A 501 57.00 -1.52 -15.34
C ARG A 501 57.49 -2.97 -15.27
N CYS A 502 58.76 -3.17 -15.63
CA CYS A 502 59.44 -4.46 -15.47
C CYS A 502 60.22 -4.46 -14.14
N PHE A 503 60.06 -5.52 -13.36
CA PHE A 503 60.76 -5.77 -12.11
C PHE A 503 61.66 -6.98 -12.32
N SER A 504 62.97 -6.75 -12.37
CA SER A 504 63.99 -7.80 -12.50
C SER A 504 64.49 -8.21 -11.12
N GLY A 505 64.69 -9.51 -10.90
CA GLY A 505 65.12 -10.03 -9.60
C GLY A 505 65.51 -11.50 -9.67
N SER A 506 65.88 -12.08 -8.53
CA SER A 506 66.03 -13.54 -8.44
C SER A 506 64.67 -14.22 -8.59
N GLU A 507 64.68 -15.48 -9.04
CA GLU A 507 63.43 -16.23 -9.26
C GLU A 507 62.55 -16.29 -8.00
N ALA A 508 63.16 -16.39 -6.81
CA ALA A 508 62.47 -16.35 -5.53
C ALA A 508 61.74 -15.01 -5.28
N VAL A 509 62.34 -13.87 -5.64
CA VAL A 509 61.69 -12.54 -5.51
C VAL A 509 60.53 -12.40 -6.49
N LEU A 510 60.70 -12.88 -7.73
CA LEU A 510 59.63 -12.86 -8.72
C LEU A 510 58.48 -13.81 -8.31
N ARG A 511 58.80 -15.00 -7.81
CA ARG A 511 57.81 -15.95 -7.25
C ARG A 511 57.09 -15.35 -6.05
N HIS A 512 57.79 -14.63 -5.16
CA HIS A 512 57.18 -13.94 -4.02
C HIS A 512 56.16 -12.88 -4.46
N ILE A 513 56.51 -12.02 -5.43
CA ILE A 513 55.55 -11.08 -6.02
C ILE A 513 54.37 -11.85 -6.63
N LYS A 514 54.65 -12.94 -7.39
CA LYS A 514 53.66 -13.77 -8.08
C LYS A 514 52.71 -14.54 -7.14
N CYS A 515 53.12 -14.86 -5.92
CA CYS A 515 52.25 -15.49 -4.91
C CYS A 515 51.34 -14.48 -4.20
N ASN A 516 51.75 -13.21 -4.15
CA ASN A 516 51.02 -12.11 -3.52
C ASN A 516 50.00 -11.42 -4.47
N THR A 517 49.65 -12.05 -5.59
CA THR A 517 48.98 -11.36 -6.72
C THR A 517 47.46 -11.36 -6.72
N VAL A 518 46.76 -12.09 -5.85
CA VAL A 518 45.28 -12.17 -5.93
C VAL A 518 44.64 -10.77 -5.95
N THR A 519 45.15 -9.85 -5.14
CA THR A 519 44.74 -8.44 -5.15
C THR A 519 45.36 -7.65 -6.32
N ILE A 520 46.63 -7.91 -6.67
CA ILE A 520 47.29 -7.20 -7.78
C ILE A 520 46.62 -7.51 -9.11
N HIS A 521 46.12 -8.72 -9.35
CA HIS A 521 45.41 -9.10 -10.58
C HIS A 521 44.12 -8.30 -10.80
N LYS A 522 43.44 -7.84 -9.73
CA LYS A 522 42.32 -6.89 -9.84
C LYS A 522 42.78 -5.52 -10.38
N LEU A 523 44.04 -5.14 -10.14
CA LEU A 523 44.60 -3.82 -10.49
C LEU A 523 45.50 -3.82 -11.73
N ALA A 524 46.14 -4.95 -12.05
CA ALA A 524 47.17 -5.08 -13.07
C ALA A 524 47.32 -6.52 -13.59
N ASN A 525 47.57 -6.64 -14.90
CA ASN A 525 48.03 -7.86 -15.54
C ASN A 525 49.52 -8.08 -15.28
N ILE A 526 49.90 -9.30 -14.93
CA ILE A 526 51.29 -9.67 -14.61
C ILE A 526 51.75 -10.71 -15.63
N LYS A 527 52.86 -10.42 -16.31
CA LYS A 527 53.50 -11.32 -17.29
C LYS A 527 54.93 -11.58 -16.87
N LEU A 528 55.38 -12.83 -16.99
CA LEU A 528 56.81 -13.14 -16.92
C LEU A 528 57.43 -12.83 -18.29
N VAL A 529 58.54 -12.10 -18.31
CA VAL A 529 59.25 -11.69 -19.52
C VAL A 529 60.73 -12.04 -19.36
N ASP A 530 61.33 -12.59 -20.39
CA ASP A 530 62.66 -13.21 -20.32
C ASP A 530 63.67 -12.55 -21.28
N ARG A 531 64.10 -11.31 -20.96
CA ARG A 531 65.11 -10.54 -21.73
C ARG A 531 65.79 -9.45 -20.89
N PRO A 532 67.14 -9.38 -20.83
CA PRO A 532 68.14 -10.45 -20.86
C PRO A 532 68.30 -11.15 -19.48
N ARG A 533 67.41 -10.84 -18.53
CA ARG A 533 67.22 -11.55 -17.26
C ARG A 533 65.72 -11.78 -17.09
N ILE A 534 65.34 -12.83 -16.37
CA ILE A 534 63.94 -13.08 -16.00
C ILE A 534 63.41 -11.88 -15.21
N ALA A 535 62.25 -11.35 -15.62
CA ALA A 535 61.59 -10.21 -15.01
C ALA A 535 60.07 -10.38 -14.98
N LEU A 536 59.40 -9.71 -14.04
CA LEU A 536 57.95 -9.55 -14.06
C LEU A 536 57.58 -8.21 -14.67
N GLN A 537 56.91 -8.23 -15.82
CA GLN A 537 56.24 -7.08 -16.38
C GLN A 537 54.86 -6.96 -15.75
N ILE A 538 54.65 -5.91 -14.95
CA ILE A 538 53.35 -5.57 -14.38
C ILE A 538 52.76 -4.43 -15.22
N ILE A 539 51.57 -4.65 -15.78
CA ILE A 539 50.84 -3.76 -16.68
C ILE A 539 49.52 -3.41 -15.99
N LYS A 540 49.30 -2.13 -15.67
CA LYS A 540 48.05 -1.69 -15.03
C LYS A 540 46.85 -2.05 -15.89
N ASN A 541 45.76 -2.48 -15.26
CA ASN A 541 44.50 -2.72 -15.96
C ASN A 541 44.02 -1.40 -16.56
N GLN A 542 43.51 -1.43 -17.80
CA GLN A 542 43.20 -0.23 -18.58
C GLN A 542 42.27 0.73 -17.81
N ASN A 543 41.31 0.20 -17.06
CA ASN A 543 40.40 0.98 -16.22
C ASN A 543 41.13 1.71 -15.08
N ILE A 544 42.06 1.05 -14.39
CA ILE A 544 42.85 1.65 -13.30
C ILE A 544 43.80 2.71 -13.85
N PHE A 545 44.50 2.42 -14.95
CA PHE A 545 45.35 3.41 -15.61
C PHE A 545 44.53 4.60 -16.12
N ALA A 546 43.35 4.34 -16.70
CA ALA A 546 42.45 5.40 -17.14
C ALA A 546 42.01 6.29 -15.97
N MET A 547 41.56 5.71 -14.86
CA MET A 547 41.21 6.44 -13.62
C MET A 547 42.37 7.22 -13.00
N GLN A 548 43.64 6.89 -13.30
CA GLN A 548 44.79 7.64 -12.80
C GLN A 548 45.13 8.88 -13.62
N ARG A 549 44.85 8.87 -14.93
CA ARG A 549 45.15 9.98 -15.84
C ARG A 549 44.26 11.20 -15.59
N TRP A 550 44.87 12.39 -15.57
CA TRP A 550 44.14 13.66 -15.38
C TRP A 550 43.05 13.86 -16.43
N GLU A 551 43.38 13.60 -17.70
CA GLU A 551 42.50 13.85 -18.84
C GLU A 551 41.21 13.04 -18.77
N ASN A 552 41.32 11.77 -18.34
CA ASN A 552 40.18 10.88 -18.14
C ASN A 552 39.37 11.22 -16.89
N ARG A 553 40.01 11.72 -15.82
CA ARG A 553 39.32 12.19 -14.61
C ARG A 553 38.50 13.45 -14.90
N VAL A 554 39.03 14.36 -15.72
CA VAL A 554 38.26 15.51 -16.26
C VAL A 554 37.12 15.03 -17.15
N LYS A 555 37.35 14.09 -18.07
CA LYS A 555 36.28 13.53 -18.92
C LYS A 555 35.16 12.89 -18.08
N GLY A 556 35.51 12.07 -17.07
CA GLY A 556 34.53 11.44 -16.19
C GLY A 556 33.74 12.45 -15.34
N LEU A 557 34.39 13.53 -14.86
CA LEU A 557 33.65 14.63 -14.23
C LEU A 557 32.75 15.36 -15.24
N GLN A 558 33.22 15.63 -16.46
CA GLN A 558 32.41 16.24 -17.51
C GLN A 558 31.18 15.40 -17.84
N GLU A 559 31.30 14.07 -17.91
CA GLU A 559 30.17 13.16 -18.09
C GLU A 559 29.14 13.31 -16.96
N ILE A 560 29.59 13.34 -15.70
CA ILE A 560 28.73 13.59 -14.54
C ILE A 560 28.05 14.97 -14.63
N LEU A 561 28.81 16.03 -14.93
CA LEU A 561 28.28 17.40 -15.05
C LEU A 561 27.28 17.55 -16.20
N CYS A 562 27.55 16.97 -17.38
CA CYS A 562 26.63 16.98 -18.53
C CYS A 562 25.29 16.32 -18.20
N CYS A 563 25.29 15.33 -17.31
CA CYS A 563 24.06 14.73 -16.81
C CYS A 563 23.39 15.53 -15.70
N ILE A 564 24.08 16.49 -15.07
CA ILE A 564 23.44 17.49 -14.21
C ILE A 564 22.65 18.50 -15.04
N GLY A 565 23.22 18.91 -16.17
CA GLY A 565 22.55 19.75 -17.14
C GLY A 565 23.53 20.40 -18.11
N PRO A 566 23.02 21.26 -19.01
CA PRO A 566 23.88 22.10 -19.84
C PRO A 566 24.69 23.07 -18.97
N GLU A 567 25.80 23.54 -19.51
CA GLU A 567 26.82 24.32 -18.82
C GLU A 567 26.29 25.50 -17.98
N HIS A 568 25.30 26.23 -18.51
CA HIS A 568 24.67 27.37 -17.84
C HIS A 568 23.86 27.01 -16.57
N ILE A 569 23.37 25.77 -16.45
CA ILE A 569 22.71 25.27 -15.23
C ILE A 569 23.75 24.96 -14.16
N ILE A 570 24.91 24.41 -14.56
CA ILE A 570 26.04 24.17 -13.66
C ILE A 570 26.57 25.49 -13.14
N GLU A 571 26.76 26.47 -14.03
CA GLU A 571 27.16 27.84 -13.68
C GLU A 571 26.16 28.49 -12.71
N ARG A 572 24.86 28.44 -13.00
CA ARG A 572 23.82 29.03 -12.12
C ARG A 572 23.75 28.34 -10.75
N ALA A 573 23.90 27.02 -10.67
CA ALA A 573 23.90 26.29 -9.39
C ALA A 573 25.17 26.53 -8.56
N MET A 574 26.33 26.50 -9.19
CA MET A 574 27.63 26.76 -8.55
C MET A 574 27.80 28.23 -8.16
N GLY A 575 27.20 29.16 -8.91
CA GLY A 575 27.30 30.60 -8.69
C GLY A 575 28.75 31.09 -8.80
N ASP A 576 29.17 31.86 -7.81
CA ASP A 576 30.53 32.36 -7.62
C ASP A 576 31.61 31.26 -7.70
N ARG A 577 31.28 30.05 -7.20
CA ARG A 577 32.20 28.90 -7.17
C ARG A 577 32.41 28.23 -8.54
N TYR A 578 31.72 28.67 -9.60
CA TYR A 578 31.90 28.12 -10.94
C TYR A 578 33.30 28.42 -11.51
N ALA A 579 33.90 29.55 -11.16
CA ALA A 579 35.27 29.89 -11.55
C ALA A 579 36.30 28.90 -10.95
N ASP A 580 36.15 28.53 -9.67
CA ASP A 580 37.00 27.53 -9.02
C ASP A 580 36.87 26.15 -9.69
N LEU A 581 35.66 25.78 -10.10
CA LEU A 581 35.41 24.53 -10.85
C LEU A 581 36.18 24.53 -12.18
N LYS A 582 36.20 25.64 -12.92
CA LYS A 582 37.00 25.78 -14.15
C LYS A 582 38.50 25.65 -13.88
N VAL A 583 39.03 26.39 -12.91
CA VAL A 583 40.46 26.35 -12.52
C VAL A 583 40.87 24.94 -12.09
N ALA A 584 40.00 24.24 -11.36
CA ALA A 584 40.20 22.84 -10.98
C ALA A 584 40.18 21.92 -12.20
N MET A 585 39.22 22.04 -13.13
CA MET A 585 39.13 21.22 -14.35
C MET A 585 40.30 21.42 -15.33
N GLU A 586 40.88 22.62 -15.39
CA GLU A 586 42.13 22.87 -16.13
C GLU A 586 43.36 22.22 -15.45
N GLY A 587 43.25 21.88 -14.16
CA GLY A 587 44.32 21.33 -13.35
C GLY A 587 45.35 22.37 -12.91
N LYS A 588 44.94 23.64 -12.82
CA LYS A 588 45.77 24.76 -12.36
C LYS A 588 45.79 24.92 -10.83
N GLY A 589 44.90 24.25 -10.10
CA GLY A 589 44.88 24.21 -8.63
C GLY A 589 43.99 23.09 -8.09
N GLU A 590 44.07 22.83 -6.77
CA GLU A 590 43.04 22.04 -6.06
C GLU A 590 41.76 22.88 -5.93
N TYR A 591 40.60 22.24 -6.05
CA TYR A 591 39.33 22.86 -5.69
C TYR A 591 39.31 23.09 -4.17
N ARG A 592 39.37 24.35 -3.75
CA ARG A 592 39.49 24.73 -2.33
C ARG A 592 38.15 24.55 -1.62
N ASP A 593 38.20 24.08 -0.38
CA ASP A 593 37.04 24.19 0.52
C ASP A 593 36.81 25.67 0.82
N SER A 594 35.56 26.12 0.71
CA SER A 594 35.12 27.33 1.42
C SER A 594 34.99 26.97 2.89
N LEU A 595 35.78 27.62 3.74
CA LEU A 595 35.62 27.62 5.20
C LEU A 595 34.28 28.27 5.60
#